data_AF-A0A524E0S8-F1
#
_entry.id   AF-A0A524E0S8-F1
#
_cell.length_a   1.000
_cell.length_b   1.000
_cell.length_c   1.000
_cell.angle_alpha   90.00
_cell.angle_beta   90.00
_cell.angle_gamma   90.00
#
_symmetry.space_group_name_H-M   'P 1'
#
loop_
_entity.id
_entity.type
_entity.pdbx_description
1 polymer ?
#
loop_
_entity_poly.entity_id
_entity_poly.type
_entity_poly.pdbx_seq_one_letter_code
_entity_poly.pdbx_strand_id
1 'polypeptide(L)' 'MPYKFECQMCDGVVTGDTKAEVIEGIKKHGAEAHGLDPMPQAEIDKRKPMIKEY' A
#
# COMPACT_ATOMS: atom_id res chain seq x y z
N MET A 1 7.74 -14.49 2.59
CA MET A 1 7.92 -13.30 1.73
C MET A 1 7.46 -12.14 2.56
N PRO A 2 8.36 -11.31 3.12
CA PRO A 2 7.90 -10.40 4.16
C PRO A 2 6.90 -9.44 3.53
N TYR A 3 5.90 -9.06 4.32
CA TYR A 3 4.80 -8.13 4.06
C TYR A 3 4.19 -8.06 2.64
N LYS A 4 2.87 -8.28 2.59
CA LYS A 4 2.06 -8.12 1.37
C LYS A 4 0.80 -7.30 1.63
N PHE A 5 0.44 -6.46 0.66
CA PHE A 5 -0.83 -5.74 0.57
C PHE A 5 -1.45 -5.93 -0.82
N GLU A 6 -2.72 -6.34 -0.87
CA GLU A 6 -3.51 -6.41 -2.09
C GLU A 6 -4.50 -5.25 -2.10
N CYS A 7 -4.47 -4.45 -3.15
CA CYS A 7 -5.42 -3.38 -3.33
C CYS A 7 -6.80 -3.99 -3.58
N GLN A 8 -7.83 -3.50 -2.89
CA GLN A 8 -9.20 -4.01 -3.07
C GLN A 8 -9.98 -3.26 -4.17
N MET A 9 -9.42 -2.16 -4.68
CA MET A 9 -10.05 -1.31 -5.69
C MET A 9 -9.56 -1.62 -7.11
N CYS A 10 -8.43 -2.29 -7.24
CA CYS A 10 -7.85 -2.77 -8.50
C CYS A 10 -6.97 -3.99 -8.22
N ASP A 11 -6.56 -4.71 -9.26
CA ASP A 11 -5.75 -5.94 -9.13
C ASP A 11 -4.26 -5.67 -8.76
N GLY A 12 -3.97 -4.53 -8.12
CA GLY A 12 -2.63 -4.14 -7.70
C GLY A 12 -2.15 -4.89 -6.46
N VAL A 13 -0.92 -5.40 -6.49
CA VAL A 13 -0.28 -6.09 -5.37
C VAL A 13 1.03 -5.39 -5.00
N VAL A 14 1.19 -5.05 -3.72
CA VAL A 14 2.40 -4.41 -3.16
C VAL A 14 3.06 -5.38 -2.18
N THR A 15 4.35 -5.65 -2.37
CA THR A 15 5.16 -6.57 -1.55
C THR A 15 6.48 -5.91 -1.14
N GLY A 16 7.05 -6.25 0.01
CA GLY A 16 8.34 -5.69 0.45
C GLY A 16 8.85 -6.29 1.76
N ASP A 17 10.17 -6.23 1.98
CA ASP A 17 10.81 -6.94 3.08
C ASP A 17 10.46 -6.40 4.47
N THR A 18 9.99 -5.15 4.53
CA THR A 18 9.49 -4.53 5.75
C THR A 18 8.11 -3.92 5.55
N LYS A 19 7.37 -3.78 6.65
CA LYS A 19 6.08 -3.08 6.65
C LYS A 19 6.20 -1.64 6.13
N ALA A 20 7.33 -0.97 6.41
CA ALA A 20 7.59 0.38 5.95
C ALA A 20 7.69 0.46 4.42
N GLU A 21 8.37 -0.50 3.79
CA GLU A 21 8.48 -0.58 2.33
C GLU A 21 7.12 -0.82 1.67
N VAL A 22 6.30 -1.71 2.23
CA VAL A 22 4.94 -1.92 1.71
C VAL A 22 4.09 -0.66 1.87
N ILE A 23 4.22 0.08 2.98
CA ILE A 23 3.52 1.35 3.16
C ILE A 23 3.94 2.36 2.08
N GLU A 24 5.24 2.53 1.83
CA GLU A 24 5.72 3.42 0.76
C GLU A 24 5.23 2.98 -0.62
N GLY A 25 5.18 1.67 -0.88
CA GLY A 25 4.58 1.12 -2.10
C GLY A 25 3.09 1.44 -2.23
N ILE A 26 2.32 1.37 -1.14
CA ILE A 26 0.91 1.77 -1.12
C ILE A 26 0.74 3.25 -1.47
N LYS A 27 1.61 4.13 -0.92
CA LYS A 27 1.57 5.57 -1.21
C LYS A 27 1.74 5.82 -2.71
N LYS A 28 2.81 5.26 -3.29
CA LYS A 28 3.13 5.42 -4.72
C LYS A 28 2.02 4.84 -5.59
N HIS A 29 1.63 3.59 -5.33
CA HIS A 29 0.62 2.90 -6.11
C HIS A 29 -0.69 3.70 -6.22
N GLY A 30 -1.26 4.13 -5.09
CA GLY A 30 -2.53 4.86 -5.18
C GLY A 30 -2.37 6.34 -5.47
N ALA A 31 -1.19 6.95 -5.30
CA ALA A 31 -0.92 8.27 -5.85
C ALA A 31 -0.94 8.25 -7.38
N GLU A 32 -0.26 7.28 -7.99
CA GLU A 32 -0.22 7.08 -9.44
C GLU A 32 -1.58 6.68 -9.99
N ALA A 33 -2.27 5.73 -9.36
CA ALA A 33 -3.56 5.22 -9.84
C ALA A 33 -4.70 6.25 -9.77
N HIS A 34 -4.58 7.25 -8.89
CA HIS A 34 -5.64 8.25 -8.67
C HIS A 34 -5.22 9.68 -9.03
N GLY A 35 -4.00 9.89 -9.56
CA GLY A 35 -3.48 11.21 -9.90
C GLY A 35 -3.29 12.14 -8.70
N LEU A 36 -3.06 11.56 -7.51
CA LEU A 36 -3.01 12.24 -6.23
C LEU A 36 -1.64 11.99 -5.57
N ASP A 37 -0.63 12.78 -5.91
CA ASP A 37 0.66 12.73 -5.21
C ASP A 37 0.81 13.90 -4.22
N PRO A 38 0.96 13.64 -2.90
CA PRO A 38 0.94 12.35 -2.22
C PRO A 38 -0.47 11.84 -1.86
N MET A 39 -0.63 10.52 -1.72
CA MET A 39 -1.85 9.91 -1.17
C MET A 39 -2.13 10.42 0.26
N PRO A 40 -3.38 10.80 0.60
CA PRO A 40 -3.74 11.25 1.95
C PRO A 40 -3.41 10.21 3.03
N GLN A 41 -2.83 10.65 4.15
CA GLN A 41 -2.43 9.76 5.25
C GLN A 41 -3.59 8.95 5.84
N ALA A 42 -4.79 9.54 5.90
CA ALA A 42 -6.01 8.87 6.35
C ALA A 42 -6.34 7.63 5.51
N GLU A 43 -6.04 7.64 4.21
CA GLU A 43 -6.26 6.51 3.31
C GLU A 43 -5.20 5.42 3.53
N ILE A 44 -3.95 5.81 3.75
CA ILE A 44 -2.86 4.89 4.07
C ILE A 44 -3.14 4.17 5.41
N ASP A 45 -3.63 4.90 6.40
CA ASP A 45 -3.91 4.36 7.74
C ASP A 45 -5.03 3.31 7.73
N LYS A 46 -6.05 3.47 6.88
CA LYS A 46 -7.08 2.44 6.65
C LYS A 46 -6.50 1.14 6.10
N ARG A 47 -5.41 1.21 5.34
CA ARG A 47 -4.78 0.07 4.65
C ARG A 47 -3.69 -0.61 5.48
N LYS A 48 -3.04 0.11 6.41
CA LYS A 48 -2.03 -0.43 7.35
C LYS A 48 -2.42 -1.74 8.07
N PRO A 49 -3.66 -1.93 8.59
CA PRO A 49 -4.05 -3.18 9.24
C PRO A 49 -4.26 -4.36 8.27
N MET A 50 -4.35 -4.10 6.96
CA MET A 50 -4.55 -5.14 5.93
C MET A 50 -3.23 -5.76 5.44
N ILE A 51 -2.09 -5.18 5.83
CA ILE A 51 -0.76 -5.67 5.47
C ILE A 51 -0.47 -6.95 6.27
N LYS A 52 -0.20 -8.06 5.57
CA LYS A 52 0.01 -9.38 6.19
C LYS A 52 1.48 -9.78 6.17
N GLU A 53 1.99 -10.33 7.27
CA GLU A 53 3.32 -10.93 7.41
C GLU A 53 3.31 -12.37 6.90
N TYR A 54 4.09 -12.67 5.86
CA TYR A 54 4.21 -14.02 5.28
C TYR A 54 5.66 -14.35 4.89
#